data_AF-R1B7C8-F1
#
_entry.id   AF-R1B7C8-F1
#
_cell.length_a   1.000
_cell.length_b   1.000
_cell.length_c   1.000
_cell.angle_alpha   90.00
_cell.angle_beta   90.00
_cell.angle_gamma   90.00
#
_symmetry.space_group_name_H-M   'P 1'
#
loop_
_entity.id
_entity.type
_entity.pdbx_description
1 polymer ?
#
loop_
_entity_poly.entity_id
_entity_poly.type
_entity_poly.pdbx_seq_one_letter_code
_entity_poly.pdbx_strand_id
1 'polypeptide(L)'
;MQAHAISAPPRGAKRRHGAARGGGGGGILCGGLLDSDSDAFNVPPPAALVGLAVRKLFPRHGTFSGTVVSHHASLFRVLYSDGDEEDVPLAALVKLALAAPQHLVGRRVSKHFPGLGRFEGAVASHSSRDGFLVQYDDGDEEHLAPPQLLRILLPVKGKGRKKACGA
;
A
#
# COMPACT_ATOMS: atom_id res chain seq x y z
N MET A 1 6.99 48.03 27.35
CA MET A 1 8.35 48.29 27.88
C MET A 1 9.06 46.96 28.03
N GLN A 2 10.24 46.83 27.39
CA GLN A 2 11.28 45.80 27.62
C GLN A 2 10.92 44.36 27.19
N ALA A 3 11.79 43.53 26.59
CA ALA A 3 13.22 43.62 26.37
C ALA A 3 13.64 42.86 25.09
N HIS A 4 14.71 43.36 24.49
CA HIS A 4 15.48 42.77 23.40
C HIS A 4 16.29 41.56 23.88
N ALA A 5 16.48 40.55 23.02
CA ALA A 5 17.64 39.67 23.10
C ALA A 5 17.95 39.07 21.72
N ILE A 6 18.79 39.80 20.99
CA ILE A 6 19.59 39.35 19.84
C ILE A 6 20.75 38.51 20.41
N SER A 7 20.91 37.26 19.97
CA SER A 7 22.13 36.49 20.22
C SER A 7 22.54 35.74 18.96
N ALA A 8 23.56 36.29 18.30
CA ALA A 8 24.28 35.72 17.16
C ALA A 8 25.43 34.80 17.67
N PRO A 9 26.14 34.07 16.78
CA PRO A 9 26.71 32.73 17.03
C PRO A 9 28.20 32.74 17.45
N PRO A 10 28.78 31.56 17.76
CA PRO A 10 30.20 31.34 17.52
C PRO A 10 30.47 30.39 16.34
N ARG A 11 31.33 30.90 15.46
CA ARG A 11 32.09 30.17 14.45
C ARG A 11 33.18 29.32 15.11
N GLY A 12 33.48 28.16 14.54
CA GLY A 12 34.70 27.38 14.83
C GLY A 12 34.49 25.92 14.46
N ALA A 13 35.41 25.18 13.83
CA ALA A 13 36.77 25.45 13.43
C ALA A 13 37.16 24.43 12.34
N LYS A 14 38.02 24.84 11.40
CA LYS A 14 38.75 23.94 10.51
C LYS A 14 39.70 23.07 11.33
N ARG A 15 39.78 21.77 11.03
CA ARG A 15 40.98 20.95 11.25
C ARG A 15 41.31 20.11 10.02
N ARG A 16 42.61 20.06 9.75
CA ARG A 16 43.31 19.56 8.56
C ARG A 16 44.06 18.25 8.91
N HIS A 17 44.58 17.60 7.85
CA HIS A 17 45.57 16.51 7.81
C HIS A 17 44.97 15.11 8.06
N GLY A 18 45.30 14.05 7.33
CA GLY A 18 46.31 13.81 6.31
C GLY A 18 46.54 12.28 6.20
N ALA A 19 47.25 11.88 5.15
CA ALA A 19 47.97 10.60 4.98
C ALA A 19 47.19 9.29 4.68
N ALA A 20 47.24 8.96 3.39
CA ALA A 20 47.56 7.67 2.77
C ALA A 20 47.87 6.45 3.67
N ARG A 21 47.29 5.29 3.32
CA ARG A 21 47.99 4.11 2.76
C ARG A 21 47.13 2.83 2.87
N GLY A 22 47.12 2.05 1.79
CA GLY A 22 47.39 0.61 1.87
C GLY A 22 46.21 -0.38 1.75
N GLY A 23 46.42 -1.40 0.91
CA GLY A 23 45.74 -2.70 0.92
C GLY A 23 44.44 -2.72 0.11
N GLY A 24 44.28 -3.45 -0.98
CA GLY A 24 44.70 -4.83 -1.17
C GLY A 24 43.65 -5.75 -0.55
N GLY A 25 42.87 -6.45 -1.37
CA GLY A 25 41.94 -7.46 -0.87
C GLY A 25 40.71 -7.59 -1.75
N GLY A 26 40.62 -8.70 -2.47
CA GLY A 26 39.47 -9.07 -3.28
C GLY A 26 38.18 -9.00 -2.48
N GLY A 27 37.33 -8.04 -2.85
CA GLY A 27 35.93 -8.05 -2.54
C GLY A 27 35.21 -8.68 -3.72
N ILE A 28 34.72 -9.89 -3.50
CA ILE A 28 33.65 -10.57 -4.23
C ILE A 28 32.84 -9.54 -5.03
N LEU A 29 33.03 -9.49 -6.36
CA LEU A 29 32.07 -8.86 -7.26
C LEU A 29 30.86 -9.80 -7.30
N CYS A 30 30.08 -9.80 -6.22
CA CYS A 30 28.74 -10.32 -6.21
C CYS A 30 27.97 -9.56 -7.28
N GLY A 31 27.65 -10.26 -8.38
CA GLY A 31 26.49 -10.03 -9.22
C GLY A 31 26.00 -8.59 -9.30
N GLY A 32 26.82 -7.71 -9.86
CA GLY A 32 26.31 -6.47 -10.41
C GLY A 32 25.54 -6.82 -11.68
N LEU A 33 24.29 -6.39 -11.73
CA LEU A 33 23.36 -6.48 -12.85
C LEU A 33 22.54 -7.77 -12.92
N LEU A 34 21.83 -8.08 -11.83
CA LEU A 34 20.39 -8.31 -12.04
C LEU A 34 19.83 -6.99 -12.56
N ASP A 35 19.66 -6.93 -13.88
CA ASP A 35 18.76 -6.01 -14.53
C ASP A 35 17.40 -6.20 -13.86
N SER A 36 17.07 -5.30 -12.94
CA SER A 36 15.90 -5.34 -12.07
C SER A 36 14.66 -4.73 -12.75
N ASP A 37 14.74 -4.52 -14.06
CA ASP A 37 13.62 -4.21 -14.94
C ASP A 37 13.05 -5.56 -15.40
N SER A 38 11.90 -6.02 -14.92
CA SER A 38 10.64 -5.64 -15.59
C SER A 38 9.46 -6.26 -14.86
N ASP A 39 9.20 -5.91 -13.60
CA ASP A 39 7.88 -6.19 -12.96
C ASP A 39 7.65 -5.41 -11.65
N ALA A 40 8.63 -4.61 -11.18
CA ALA A 40 8.51 -3.88 -9.93
C ALA A 40 7.42 -2.77 -9.94
N PHE A 41 6.92 -2.38 -11.12
CA PHE A 41 5.86 -1.37 -11.26
C PHE A 41 4.45 -1.97 -11.41
N ASN A 42 4.31 -3.29 -11.38
CA ASN A 42 3.04 -3.98 -11.66
C ASN A 42 2.36 -4.56 -10.41
N VAL A 43 3.04 -4.52 -9.26
CA VAL A 43 2.60 -5.15 -8.02
C VAL A 43 1.90 -4.12 -7.12
N PRO A 44 0.61 -4.29 -6.79
CA PRO A 44 -0.06 -3.40 -5.84
C PRO A 44 0.67 -3.44 -4.48
N PRO A 45 0.81 -2.29 -3.78
CA PRO A 45 1.51 -2.25 -2.51
C PRO A 45 0.82 -3.20 -1.52
N PRO A 46 1.55 -4.15 -0.92
CA PRO A 46 0.93 -5.20 -0.09
C PRO A 46 0.18 -4.61 1.10
N ALA A 47 0.69 -3.51 1.68
CA ALA A 47 0.01 -2.82 2.76
C ALA A 47 -1.40 -2.33 2.38
N ALA A 48 -1.63 -1.94 1.12
CA ALA A 48 -2.93 -1.44 0.67
C ALA A 48 -4.05 -2.48 0.67
N LEU A 49 -3.66 -3.74 0.48
CA LEU A 49 -4.57 -4.87 0.42
C LEU A 49 -4.98 -5.35 1.81
N VAL A 50 -4.34 -4.85 2.87
CA VAL A 50 -4.76 -5.11 4.25
C VAL A 50 -6.10 -4.44 4.52
N GLY A 51 -7.00 -5.19 5.15
CA GLY A 51 -8.39 -4.82 5.41
C GLY A 51 -9.28 -4.84 4.17
N LEU A 52 -8.82 -5.41 3.06
CA LEU A 52 -9.64 -5.64 1.88
C LEU A 52 -10.58 -6.82 2.13
N ALA A 53 -11.86 -6.65 1.83
CA ALA A 53 -12.78 -7.78 1.84
C ALA A 53 -12.66 -8.53 0.51
N VAL A 54 -12.63 -9.85 0.62
CA VAL A 54 -12.50 -10.78 -0.49
C VAL A 54 -13.66 -11.76 -0.48
N ARG A 55 -13.98 -12.34 -1.63
CA ARG A 55 -15.09 -13.28 -1.75
C ARG A 55 -14.60 -14.53 -2.48
N LYS A 56 -14.82 -15.69 -1.88
CA LYS A 56 -14.44 -17.00 -2.42
C LYS A 56 -15.68 -17.85 -2.58
N LEU A 57 -15.87 -18.39 -3.79
CA LEU A 57 -16.95 -19.33 -4.08
C LEU A 57 -16.45 -20.75 -3.84
N PHE A 58 -17.12 -21.47 -2.95
CA PHE A 58 -16.89 -22.89 -2.71
C PHE A 58 -18.03 -23.68 -3.36
N PRO A 59 -17.74 -24.53 -4.35
CA PRO A 59 -18.77 -25.26 -5.10
C PRO A 59 -19.73 -26.06 -4.22
N ARG A 60 -19.29 -26.53 -3.05
CA ARG A 60 -20.10 -27.33 -2.12
C ARG A 60 -20.75 -26.55 -0.99
N HIS A 61 -20.25 -25.36 -0.67
CA HIS A 61 -20.63 -24.63 0.55
C HIS A 61 -21.21 -23.24 0.29
N GLY A 62 -21.21 -22.76 -0.95
CA GLY A 62 -21.71 -21.44 -1.30
C GLY A 62 -20.61 -20.39 -1.31
N THR A 63 -20.97 -19.12 -1.12
CA THR A 63 -20.00 -18.03 -1.18
C THR A 63 -19.64 -17.52 0.19
N PHE A 64 -18.34 -17.40 0.45
CA PHE A 64 -17.81 -16.91 1.72
C PHE A 64 -17.10 -15.59 1.51
N SER A 65 -17.40 -14.63 2.39
CA SER A 65 -16.69 -13.37 2.48
C SER A 65 -15.60 -13.48 3.53
N GLY A 66 -14.38 -13.13 3.15
CA GLY A 66 -13.26 -12.98 4.07
C GLY A 66 -12.75 -11.54 4.08
N THR A 67 -11.94 -11.20 5.06
CA THR A 67 -11.24 -9.91 5.16
C THR A 67 -9.77 -10.15 5.38
N VAL A 68 -8.92 -9.47 4.62
CA VAL A 68 -7.47 -9.49 4.84
C VAL A 68 -7.16 -8.81 6.15
N VAL A 69 -6.63 -9.55 7.13
CA VAL A 69 -6.29 -9.01 8.45
C VAL A 69 -4.82 -8.64 8.57
N SER A 70 -3.96 -9.38 7.89
CA SER A 70 -2.51 -9.22 7.95
C SER A 70 -1.87 -9.65 6.65
N HIS A 71 -0.60 -9.28 6.45
CA HIS A 71 0.24 -9.77 5.38
C HIS A 71 1.57 -10.23 5.98
N HIS A 72 2.12 -11.32 5.47
CA HIS A 72 3.40 -11.87 5.89
C HIS A 72 4.23 -12.21 4.65
N ALA A 73 5.33 -11.48 4.45
CA ALA A 73 6.17 -11.54 3.25
C ALA A 73 5.36 -11.34 1.94
N SER A 74 4.99 -12.43 1.26
CA SER A 74 4.23 -12.45 0.00
C SER A 74 2.82 -13.06 0.12
N LEU A 75 2.46 -13.51 1.33
CA LEU A 75 1.18 -14.12 1.66
C LEU A 75 0.30 -13.13 2.44
N PHE A 76 -1.00 -13.20 2.21
CA PHE A 76 -2.01 -12.39 2.87
C PHE A 76 -2.91 -13.27 3.71
N ARG A 77 -3.01 -12.95 4.99
CA ARG A 77 -3.87 -13.66 5.91
C ARG A 77 -5.29 -13.14 5.76
N VAL A 78 -6.17 -13.97 5.23
CA VAL A 78 -7.60 -13.71 5.09
C VAL A 78 -8.35 -14.41 6.20
N LEU A 79 -9.10 -13.66 6.99
CA LEU A 79 -10.04 -14.15 7.97
C LEU A 79 -11.42 -14.27 7.34
N TYR A 80 -11.94 -15.50 7.22
CA TYR A 80 -13.29 -15.76 6.74
C TYR A 80 -14.32 -15.56 7.85
N SER A 81 -15.59 -15.45 7.45
CA SER A 81 -16.71 -15.23 8.37
C SER A 81 -17.00 -16.40 9.33
N ASP A 82 -16.52 -17.60 9.01
CA ASP A 82 -16.61 -18.81 9.85
C ASP A 82 -15.56 -18.83 10.98
N GLY A 83 -14.58 -17.92 10.94
CA GLY A 83 -13.45 -17.88 11.88
C GLY A 83 -12.19 -18.57 11.36
N ASP A 84 -12.22 -19.15 10.16
CA ASP A 84 -11.05 -19.73 9.53
C ASP A 84 -10.12 -18.65 8.98
N GLU A 85 -8.82 -18.92 9.09
CA GLU A 85 -7.77 -18.05 8.58
C GLU A 85 -6.97 -18.81 7.51
N GLU A 86 -6.78 -18.18 6.34
CA GLU A 86 -6.03 -18.76 5.22
C GLU A 86 -4.98 -17.76 4.74
N ASP A 87 -3.77 -18.26 4.45
CA ASP A 87 -2.71 -17.48 3.82
C ASP A 87 -2.80 -17.61 2.30
N VAL A 88 -3.26 -16.54 1.64
CA VAL A 88 -3.40 -16.49 0.18
C VAL A 88 -2.30 -15.64 -0.46
N PRO A 89 -1.64 -16.10 -1.54
CA PRO A 89 -0.67 -15.28 -2.26
C PRO A 89 -1.36 -14.11 -2.95
N LEU A 90 -0.60 -13.04 -3.20
CA LEU A 90 -1.09 -11.82 -3.86
C LEU A 90 -1.96 -12.09 -5.09
N ALA A 91 -1.48 -12.96 -5.99
CA ALA A 91 -2.16 -13.28 -7.24
C ALA A 91 -3.55 -13.91 -7.03
N ALA A 92 -3.70 -14.73 -5.99
CA ALA A 92 -4.99 -15.29 -5.60
C ALA A 92 -5.85 -14.23 -4.91
N LEU A 93 -5.27 -13.45 -4.01
CA LEU A 93 -5.98 -12.39 -3.29
C LEU A 93 -6.61 -11.38 -4.24
N VAL A 94 -5.88 -10.92 -5.26
CA VAL A 94 -6.40 -10.03 -6.29
C VAL A 94 -7.66 -10.62 -6.90
N LYS A 95 -7.63 -11.88 -7.35
CA LYS A 95 -8.81 -12.55 -7.93
C LYS A 95 -10.00 -12.60 -6.97
N LEU A 96 -9.75 -12.90 -5.69
CA LEU A 96 -10.81 -12.98 -4.67
C LEU A 96 -11.38 -11.59 -4.33
N ALA A 97 -10.56 -10.54 -4.35
CA ALA A 97 -11.01 -9.15 -4.20
C ALA A 97 -11.87 -8.72 -5.39
N LEU A 98 -11.49 -9.12 -6.60
CA LEU A 98 -12.26 -8.87 -7.83
C LEU A 98 -13.61 -9.59 -7.84
N ALA A 99 -13.75 -10.68 -7.08
CA ALA A 99 -15.04 -11.34 -6.89
C ALA A 99 -15.98 -10.59 -5.92
N ALA A 100 -15.47 -9.53 -5.27
CA ALA A 100 -16.18 -8.74 -4.26
C ALA A 100 -16.07 -7.22 -4.50
N PRO A 101 -16.29 -6.72 -5.74
CA PRO A 101 -15.99 -5.35 -6.10
C PRO A 101 -16.77 -4.32 -5.27
N GLN A 102 -17.97 -4.65 -4.81
CA GLN A 102 -18.76 -3.77 -3.94
C GLN A 102 -18.05 -3.36 -2.64
N HIS A 103 -17.10 -4.17 -2.13
CA HIS A 103 -16.37 -3.83 -0.91
C HIS A 103 -15.19 -2.87 -1.14
N LEU A 104 -14.82 -2.65 -2.40
CA LEU A 104 -13.83 -1.65 -2.78
C LEU A 104 -14.42 -0.24 -2.79
N VAL A 105 -15.75 -0.11 -2.90
CA VAL A 105 -16.45 1.18 -2.83
C VAL A 105 -16.26 1.79 -1.44
N GLY A 106 -15.94 3.09 -1.40
CA GLY A 106 -15.60 3.84 -0.19
C GLY A 106 -14.15 3.67 0.29
N ARG A 107 -13.34 2.82 -0.35
CA ARG A 107 -11.92 2.71 -0.01
C ARG A 107 -11.17 3.97 -0.41
N ARG A 108 -10.23 4.37 0.45
CA ARG A 108 -9.26 5.43 0.15
C ARG A 108 -8.29 4.94 -0.90
N VAL A 109 -7.97 5.82 -1.84
CA VAL A 109 -6.95 5.62 -2.85
C VAL A 109 -5.97 6.77 -2.83
N SER A 110 -4.77 6.52 -3.32
CA SER A 110 -3.77 7.54 -3.55
C SER A 110 -2.93 7.17 -4.76
N LYS A 111 -2.95 8.06 -5.75
CA LYS A 111 -2.25 7.89 -7.03
C LYS A 111 -1.20 8.99 -7.14
N HIS A 112 -0.02 8.62 -7.61
CA HIS A 112 1.02 9.58 -7.93
C HIS A 112 0.96 9.90 -9.42
N PHE A 113 0.79 11.17 -9.75
CA PHE A 113 0.78 11.68 -11.11
C PHE A 113 2.12 12.34 -11.41
N PRO A 114 2.87 11.87 -12.42
CA PRO A 114 4.16 12.44 -12.77
C PRO A 114 3.99 13.91 -13.16
N GLY A 115 4.72 14.81 -12.49
CA GLY A 115 4.69 16.25 -12.74
C GLY A 115 3.64 17.04 -11.93
N LEU A 116 2.62 16.38 -11.38
CA LEU A 116 1.56 17.03 -10.58
C LEU A 116 1.67 16.70 -9.09
N GLY A 117 2.24 15.55 -8.73
CA GLY A 117 2.42 15.12 -7.34
C GLY A 117 1.47 13.98 -6.95
N ARG A 118 1.16 13.87 -5.66
CA ARG A 118 0.34 12.79 -5.10
C ARG A 118 -1.07 13.30 -4.85
N PHE A 119 -2.05 12.57 -5.37
CA PHE A 119 -3.46 12.87 -5.24
C PHE A 119 -4.13 11.78 -4.42
N GLU A 120 -5.00 12.19 -3.51
CA GLU A 120 -5.81 11.33 -2.69
C GLU A 120 -7.26 11.39 -3.16
N GLY A 121 -7.96 10.28 -2.94
CA GLY A 121 -9.35 10.14 -3.34
C GLY A 121 -10.01 8.97 -2.66
N ALA A 122 -11.24 8.68 -3.08
CA ALA A 122 -11.99 7.53 -2.65
C ALA A 122 -12.74 6.89 -3.81
N VAL A 123 -12.98 5.60 -3.73
CA VAL A 123 -13.85 4.90 -4.68
C VAL A 123 -15.28 5.34 -4.42
N ALA A 124 -15.87 6.10 -5.34
CA ALA A 124 -17.24 6.59 -5.23
C ALA A 124 -18.26 5.50 -5.54
N SER A 125 -18.04 4.74 -6.61
CA SER A 125 -18.96 3.67 -7.03
C SER A 125 -18.27 2.59 -7.88
N HIS A 126 -18.99 1.52 -8.17
CA HIS A 126 -18.54 0.45 -9.06
C HIS A 126 -19.65 0.10 -10.06
N SER A 127 -19.30 0.05 -11.34
CA SER A 127 -20.13 -0.38 -12.46
C SER A 127 -19.49 -1.61 -13.12
N SER A 128 -20.28 -2.65 -13.38
CA SER A 128 -19.79 -3.85 -14.09
C SER A 128 -19.39 -3.56 -15.55
N ARG A 129 -19.83 -2.43 -16.12
CA ARG A 129 -19.47 -2.00 -17.49
C ARG A 129 -18.21 -1.13 -17.50
N ASP A 130 -18.15 -0.15 -16.61
CA ASP A 130 -17.13 0.92 -16.64
C ASP A 130 -16.00 0.72 -15.61
N GLY A 131 -16.15 -0.23 -14.68
CA GLY A 131 -15.20 -0.49 -13.61
C GLY A 131 -15.46 0.35 -12.37
N PHE A 132 -14.41 0.85 -11.73
CA PHE A 132 -14.51 1.59 -10.48
C PHE A 132 -14.43 3.10 -10.73
N LEU A 133 -15.42 3.84 -10.26
CA LEU A 133 -15.37 5.29 -10.24
C LEU A 133 -14.59 5.74 -9.01
N VAL A 134 -13.46 6.40 -9.22
CA VAL A 134 -12.68 7.07 -8.18
C VAL A 134 -12.95 8.55 -8.26
N GLN A 135 -13.32 9.14 -7.13
CA GLN A 135 -13.44 10.58 -6.96
C GLN A 135 -12.25 11.09 -6.15
N TYR A 136 -11.51 12.02 -6.72
CA TYR A 136 -10.36 12.68 -6.10
C TYR A 136 -10.80 13.92 -5.32
N ASP A 137 -9.97 14.38 -4.38
CA ASP A 137 -10.29 15.54 -3.51
C ASP A 137 -10.35 16.89 -4.27
N ASP A 138 -9.84 16.95 -5.50
CA ASP A 138 -9.96 18.10 -6.41
C ASP A 138 -11.33 18.18 -7.12
N GLY A 139 -12.17 17.15 -6.96
CA GLY A 139 -13.47 17.04 -7.60
C GLY A 139 -13.44 16.30 -8.93
N ASP A 140 -12.27 15.82 -9.37
CA ASP A 140 -12.16 15.02 -10.59
C ASP A 140 -12.59 13.57 -10.33
N GLU A 141 -13.19 12.97 -11.35
CA GLU A 141 -13.66 11.58 -11.32
C GLU A 141 -13.00 10.78 -12.44
N GLU A 142 -12.48 9.59 -12.11
CA GLU A 142 -11.81 8.71 -13.06
C GLU A 142 -12.37 7.29 -12.96
N HIS A 143 -12.61 6.66 -14.10
CA HIS A 143 -12.94 5.23 -14.18
C HIS A 143 -11.66 4.41 -14.25
N LEU A 144 -11.44 3.58 -13.23
CA LEU A 144 -10.27 2.70 -13.14
C LEU A 144 -10.67 1.23 -13.30
N ALA A 145 -9.81 0.52 -14.03
CA ALA A 145 -9.89 -0.92 -14.09
C ALA A 145 -9.60 -1.51 -12.70
N PRO A 146 -10.23 -2.64 -12.34
CA PRO A 146 -9.97 -3.30 -11.05
C PRO A 146 -8.49 -3.53 -10.69
N PRO A 147 -7.61 -4.01 -11.60
CA PRO A 147 -6.20 -4.17 -11.28
C PRO A 147 -5.46 -2.85 -11.09
N GLN A 148 -5.92 -1.74 -11.68
CA GLN A 148 -5.35 -0.41 -11.47
C GLN A 148 -5.77 0.15 -10.12
N LEU A 149 -7.05 0.00 -9.77
CA LEU A 149 -7.57 0.45 -8.48
C LEU A 149 -6.79 -0.20 -7.33
N LEU A 150 -6.60 -1.53 -7.37
CA LEU A 150 -5.90 -2.27 -6.33
C LEU A 150 -4.47 -1.76 -6.07
N ARG A 151 -3.83 -1.12 -7.06
CA ARG A 151 -2.47 -0.56 -6.95
C ARG A 151 -2.42 0.79 -6.25
N ILE A 152 -3.47 1.59 -6.44
CA ILE A 152 -3.57 2.91 -5.83
C ILE A 152 -4.34 2.88 -4.52
N LEU A 153 -4.86 1.72 -4.09
CA LEU A 153 -5.53 1.62 -2.80
C LEU A 153 -4.60 2.03 -1.65
N LEU A 154 -5.18 2.61 -0.62
CA LEU A 154 -4.49 2.87 0.63
C LEU A 154 -4.80 1.75 1.64
N PRO A 155 -3.83 1.42 2.52
CA PRO A 155 -4.11 0.61 3.70
C PRO A 155 -5.21 1.29 4.50
N VAL A 156 -6.18 0.53 4.99
CA VAL A 156 -6.98 1.03 6.11
C VAL A 156 -6.05 1.12 7.30
N LYS A 157 -5.61 2.35 7.60
CA LYS A 157 -4.92 2.67 8.85
C LYS A 157 -5.87 2.25 9.95
N GLY A 158 -5.60 1.10 10.57
CA GLY A 158 -6.49 0.47 11.52
C GLY A 158 -6.85 1.46 12.60
N LYS A 159 -8.08 1.99 12.58
CA LYS A 159 -8.72 2.34 13.83
C LYS A 159 -8.94 1.01 14.50
N GLY A 160 -8.20 0.77 15.57
CA GLY A 160 -8.40 -0.38 16.44
C GLY A 160 -9.89 -0.59 16.58
N ARG A 161 -10.36 -1.76 16.13
CA ARG A 161 -11.73 -2.20 16.36
C ARG A 161 -11.92 -2.16 17.86
N LYS A 162 -12.46 -1.06 18.39
CA LYS A 162 -13.12 -1.10 19.69
C LYS A 162 -14.27 -2.08 19.47
N LYS A 163 -14.13 -3.28 20.01
CA LYS A 163 -15.28 -4.13 20.33
C LYS A 163 -16.25 -3.23 21.10
N ALA A 164 -17.34 -2.84 20.46
CA ALA A 164 -18.39 -2.05 21.08
C ALA A 164 -19.73 -2.62 20.59
N CYS A 165 -20.26 -3.51 21.42
CA CYS A 165 -21.65 -3.89 21.71
C CYS A 165 -21.51 -5.23 22.47
N GLY A 166 -21.69 -5.39 23.79
CA GLY A 166 -22.57 -4.66 24.72
C GLY A 166 -24.02 -5.04 24.40
N ALA A 167 -24.84 -5.67 25.22
CA ALA A 167 -24.80 -6.09 26.62
C ALA A 167 -25.54 -7.44 26.75
#